data_AF-X1SLW5-F1
#
_entry.id   AF-X1SLW5-F1
#
_cell.length_a   1.000
_cell.length_b   1.000
_cell.length_c   1.000
_cell.angle_alpha   90.00
_cell.angle_beta   90.00
_cell.angle_gamma   90.00
#
_symmetry.space_group_name_H-M   'P 1'
#
loop_
_entity.id
_entity.type
_entity.pdbx_description
1 polymer ?
#
loop_
_entity_poly.entity_id
_entity_poly.type
_entity_poly.pdbx_seq_one_letter_code
_entity_poly.pdbx_strand_id
1 'polypeptide(L)'
;MQQVYNIVDFGAQRDSGIPATSAIKEAITAASLAGGGTVYIPAGRYLSGAIILKSNIELNLSPGAILSFSTDPADYPVVESRWEGVRQHVYASCIYGSDLVNISITGSGTLEGN
;
A
#
# COMPACT_ATOMS: atom_id res chain seq x y z
N MET A 1 19.33 -5.87 10.49
CA MET A 1 18.92 -5.38 9.16
C MET A 1 17.44 -5.71 9.01
N GLN A 2 16.61 -4.72 8.69
CA GLN A 2 15.17 -4.95 8.49
C GLN A 2 14.96 -5.71 7.18
N GLN A 3 14.10 -6.73 7.18
CA GLN A 3 13.89 -7.58 6.02
C GLN A 3 13.08 -6.85 4.95
N VAL A 4 13.51 -6.97 3.69
CA VAL A 4 12.90 -6.27 2.55
C VAL A 4 12.03 -7.24 1.76
N TYR A 5 10.82 -6.80 1.43
CA TYR A 5 9.80 -7.51 0.67
C TYR A 5 9.50 -6.69 -0.58
N ASN A 6 10.20 -6.98 -1.68
CA ASN A 6 10.01 -6.27 -2.94
C ASN A 6 8.75 -6.77 -3.64
N ILE A 7 7.81 -5.85 -3.95
CA ILE A 7 6.51 -6.21 -4.53
C ILE A 7 6.61 -6.95 -5.88
N VAL A 8 7.73 -6.82 -6.60
CA VAL A 8 7.97 -7.55 -7.86
C VAL A 8 8.16 -9.04 -7.60
N ASP A 9 8.73 -9.43 -6.46
CA ASP A 9 8.86 -10.84 -6.04
C ASP A 9 7.50 -11.47 -5.70
N PHE A 10 6.49 -10.63 -5.47
CA PHE A 10 5.08 -11.01 -5.26
C PHE A 10 4.22 -10.83 -6.52
N GLY A 11 4.85 -10.62 -7.68
CA GLY A 11 4.17 -10.58 -8.98
C GLY A 11 3.69 -9.20 -9.43
N ALA A 12 4.07 -8.11 -8.75
CA ALA A 12 3.79 -6.76 -9.25
C ALA A 12 4.52 -6.52 -10.58
N GLN A 13 3.78 -6.06 -11.59
CA GLN A 13 4.34 -5.76 -12.91
C GLN A 13 4.45 -4.25 -13.10
N ARG A 14 5.69 -3.78 -13.28
CA ARG A 14 6.01 -2.38 -13.54
C ARG A 14 5.38 -1.92 -14.87
N ASP A 15 4.89 -0.69 -14.90
CA ASP A 15 4.36 -0.01 -16.10
C ASP A 15 3.30 -0.84 -16.84
N SER A 16 2.61 -1.70 -16.10
CA SER A 16 1.53 -2.53 -16.60
C SER A 16 0.20 -1.90 -16.20
N GLY A 17 -0.84 -2.09 -17.03
CA GLY A 17 -2.22 -1.78 -16.63
C GLY A 17 -2.80 -2.80 -15.64
N ILE A 18 -2.01 -3.78 -15.19
CA ILE A 18 -2.45 -4.83 -14.27
C ILE A 18 -2.28 -4.29 -12.84
N PRO A 19 -3.33 -4.32 -11.99
CA PRO A 19 -3.22 -3.85 -10.62
C PRO A 19 -2.21 -4.65 -9.79
N ALA A 20 -1.31 -3.94 -9.11
CA ALA A 20 -0.34 -4.47 -8.17
C ALA A 20 -0.93 -4.71 -6.77
N THR A 21 -2.23 -4.47 -6.56
CA THR A 21 -2.92 -4.54 -5.26
C THR A 21 -2.68 -5.86 -4.53
N SER A 22 -2.79 -7.01 -5.23
CA SER A 22 -2.56 -8.33 -4.62
C SER A 22 -1.10 -8.52 -4.20
N ALA A 23 -0.17 -8.16 -5.08
CA ALA A 23 1.26 -8.27 -4.81
C ALA A 23 1.68 -7.43 -3.60
N ILE A 24 1.16 -6.20 -3.48
CA ILE A 24 1.43 -5.34 -2.33
C ILE A 24 0.82 -5.92 -1.05
N LYS A 25 -0.42 -6.43 -1.10
CA LYS A 25 -1.09 -7.09 0.04
C LYS A 25 -0.32 -8.32 0.51
N GLU A 26 0.19 -9.12 -0.41
CA GLU A 26 0.98 -10.32 -0.13
C GLU A 26 2.33 -9.95 0.50
N ALA A 27 3.03 -8.94 -0.03
CA ALA A 27 4.26 -8.41 0.55
C ALA A 27 4.06 -7.89 1.99
N ILE A 28 3.01 -7.09 2.23
CA ILE A 28 2.62 -6.61 3.57
C ILE A 28 2.33 -7.79 4.50
N THR A 29 1.63 -8.82 4.00
CA THR A 29 1.29 -9.99 4.81
C THR A 29 2.53 -10.80 5.17
N ALA A 30 3.43 -11.04 4.22
CA ALA A 30 4.69 -11.73 4.45
C ALA A 30 5.58 -10.98 5.46
N ALA A 31 5.71 -9.66 5.30
CA ALA A 31 6.44 -8.79 6.24
C ALA A 31 5.84 -8.83 7.64
N SER A 32 4.52 -8.71 7.76
CA SER A 32 3.83 -8.74 9.04
C SER A 32 3.96 -10.08 9.75
N LEU A 33 3.86 -11.20 9.03
CA LEU A 33 4.04 -12.55 9.58
C LEU A 33 5.46 -12.80 10.08
N ALA A 34 6.46 -12.12 9.52
CA ALA A 34 7.84 -12.18 9.97
C ALA A 34 8.16 -11.23 11.16
N GLY A 35 7.15 -10.54 11.69
CA GLY A 35 7.31 -9.59 12.80
C GLY A 35 7.54 -8.14 12.38
N GLY A 36 7.47 -7.84 11.08
CA GLY A 36 7.66 -6.52 10.50
C GLY A 36 8.71 -6.50 9.41
N GLY A 37 8.76 -5.41 8.65
CA GLY A 37 9.68 -5.31 7.52
C GLY A 37 9.39 -4.13 6.61
N THR A 38 10.23 -3.98 5.60
CA THR A 38 10.10 -2.97 4.57
C THR A 38 9.44 -3.59 3.34
N VAL A 39 8.24 -3.14 3.01
CA VAL A 39 7.60 -3.41 1.72
C VAL A 39 8.15 -2.40 0.72
N TYR A 40 8.95 -2.89 -0.22
CA TYR A 40 9.70 -2.07 -1.16
C TYR A 40 9.01 -1.98 -2.51
N ILE A 41 8.73 -0.75 -2.95
CA ILE A 41 8.18 -0.42 -4.26
C ILE A 41 9.33 0.15 -5.11
N PRO A 42 9.88 -0.62 -6.07
CA PRO A 42 10.96 -0.15 -6.93
C PRO A 42 10.47 0.87 -7.95
N ALA A 43 11.41 1.46 -8.70
CA ALA A 43 11.11 2.43 -9.74
C ALA A 43 10.20 1.84 -10.84
N GLY A 44 9.28 2.66 -11.34
CA GLY A 44 8.23 2.27 -12.28
C GLY A 44 6.85 2.69 -11.79
N ARG A 45 5.85 2.62 -12.67
CA ARG A 45 4.46 2.92 -12.34
C ARG A 45 3.70 1.65 -11.99
N TYR A 46 2.93 1.69 -10.90
CA TYR A 46 2.11 0.59 -10.41
C TYR A 46 0.69 1.09 -10.16
N LEU A 47 -0.29 0.50 -10.85
CA LEU A 47 -1.71 0.71 -10.55
C LEU A 47 -2.09 -0.07 -9.29
N SER A 48 -2.85 0.52 -8.38
CA SER A 48 -3.33 -0.18 -7.18
C SER A 48 -4.69 0.32 -6.72
N GLY A 49 -5.49 -0.56 -6.14
CA GLY A 49 -6.58 -0.19 -5.24
C GLY A 49 -6.06 0.23 -3.87
N ALA A 50 -6.93 0.19 -2.86
CA ALA A 50 -6.56 0.53 -1.49
C ALA A 50 -5.42 -0.35 -0.94
N ILE A 51 -4.41 0.28 -0.33
CA ILE A 51 -3.37 -0.41 0.43
C ILE A 51 -3.78 -0.47 1.90
N ILE A 52 -3.99 -1.68 2.41
CA ILE A 52 -4.32 -1.93 3.82
C ILE A 52 -3.05 -2.31 4.58
N LEU A 53 -2.56 -1.42 5.43
CA LEU A 53 -1.35 -1.62 6.22
C LEU A 53 -1.57 -2.55 7.43
N LYS A 54 -0.47 -3.09 7.95
CA LYS A 54 -0.39 -3.86 9.21
C LYS A 54 0.71 -3.28 10.09
N SER A 55 0.70 -3.54 11.39
CA SER A 55 1.73 -3.07 12.32
C SER A 55 3.14 -3.51 11.94
N ASN A 56 4.15 -2.70 12.28
CA ASN A 56 5.58 -2.93 12.02
C ASN A 56 5.97 -2.94 10.53
N ILE A 57 5.19 -2.25 9.68
CA ILE A 57 5.44 -2.14 8.25
C ILE A 57 5.99 -0.77 7.90
N GLU A 58 7.09 -0.77 7.16
CA GLU A 58 7.54 0.37 6.37
C GLU A 58 7.09 0.16 4.91
N LEU A 59 6.35 1.11 4.34
CA LEU A 59 6.10 1.18 2.90
C LEU A 59 7.13 2.12 2.26
N ASN A 60 8.14 1.58 1.60
CA ASN A 60 9.22 2.36 1.00
C ASN A 60 9.03 2.49 -0.51
N LEU A 61 8.89 3.72 -0.99
CA LEU A 61 8.81 4.05 -2.41
C LEU A 61 10.17 4.54 -2.91
N SER A 62 10.85 3.74 -3.72
CA SER A 62 12.17 4.11 -4.25
C SER A 62 12.09 5.36 -5.13
N PRO A 63 13.19 6.10 -5.34
CA PRO A 63 13.23 7.17 -6.34
C PRO A 63 12.70 6.68 -7.69
N GLY A 64 11.76 7.43 -8.29
CA GLY A 64 11.11 7.06 -9.56
C GLY A 64 10.00 6.01 -9.47
N ALA A 65 9.65 5.52 -8.28
CA ALA A 65 8.44 4.73 -8.08
C ALA A 65 7.21 5.64 -8.13
N ILE A 66 6.15 5.22 -8.83
CA ILE A 66 4.85 5.89 -8.82
C ILE A 66 3.80 4.85 -8.46
N LEU A 67 3.18 5.01 -7.29
CA LEU A 67 2.00 4.25 -6.91
C LEU A 67 0.77 5.07 -7.28
N SER A 68 0.10 4.69 -8.36
CA SER A 68 -1.11 5.32 -8.88
C SER A 68 -2.32 4.56 -8.40
N PHE A 69 -3.26 5.28 -7.80
CA PHE A 69 -4.46 4.69 -7.24
C PHE A 69 -5.57 4.57 -8.29
N SER A 70 -6.45 3.58 -8.14
CA SER A 70 -7.59 3.35 -9.04
C SER A 70 -8.67 4.41 -8.81
N THR A 71 -9.40 4.77 -9.87
CA THR A 71 -10.59 5.63 -9.77
C THR A 71 -11.89 4.84 -9.60
N ASP A 72 -11.84 3.51 -9.64
CA ASP A 72 -13.01 2.65 -9.45
C ASP A 72 -13.29 2.48 -7.94
N PRO A 73 -14.46 2.92 -7.43
CA PRO A 73 -14.83 2.72 -6.04
C PRO A 73 -14.84 1.24 -5.60
N ALA A 74 -15.00 0.29 -6.52
CA ALA A 74 -14.96 -1.14 -6.22
C ALA A 74 -13.58 -1.63 -5.73
N ASP A 75 -12.51 -0.89 -6.04
CA ASP A 75 -11.15 -1.19 -5.59
C ASP A 75 -10.86 -0.73 -4.16
N TYR A 76 -11.86 -0.14 -3.49
CA TYR A 76 -11.78 0.38 -2.14
C TYR A 76 -12.79 -0.36 -1.25
N PRO A 77 -12.35 -1.21 -0.31
CA PRO A 77 -13.28 -1.87 0.60
C PRO A 77 -13.93 -0.85 1.55
N VAL A 78 -15.11 -1.19 2.05
CA VAL A 78 -15.78 -0.39 3.09
C VAL A 78 -15.06 -0.60 4.43
N VAL A 79 -14.73 0.51 5.10
CA VAL A 79 -14.04 0.56 6.40
C VAL A 79 -14.74 1.53 7.35
N GLU A 80 -14.52 1.37 8.65
CA GLU A 80 -14.92 2.37 9.64
C GLU A 80 -13.91 3.53 9.64
N SER A 81 -14.35 4.73 9.29
CA SER A 81 -13.50 5.93 9.36
C SER A 81 -14.36 7.16 9.66
N ARG A 82 -13.83 8.36 9.39
CA ARG A 82 -14.54 9.63 9.54
C ARG A 82 -14.72 10.31 8.19
N TRP A 83 -15.92 10.82 7.94
CA TRP A 83 -16.24 11.72 6.84
C TRP A 83 -16.86 12.98 7.41
N GLU A 84 -16.28 14.15 7.09
CA GLU A 84 -16.75 15.47 7.55
C GLU A 84 -17.00 15.54 9.08
N GLY A 85 -16.13 14.88 9.85
CA GLY A 85 -16.20 14.86 11.33
C GLY A 85 -17.08 13.77 11.94
N VAL A 86 -17.83 13.02 11.12
CA VAL A 86 -18.75 11.97 11.58
C VAL A 86 -18.14 10.59 11.33
N ARG A 87 -18.11 9.76 12.38
CA ARG A 87 -17.70 8.36 12.29
C ARG A 87 -18.77 7.54 11.57
N GLN A 88 -18.41 6.85 10.50
CA GLN A 88 -19.32 6.07 9.67
C GLN A 88 -18.56 5.08 8.77
N HIS A 89 -19.31 4.21 8.10
CA HIS A 89 -18.77 3.33 7.07
C HIS A 89 -18.54 4.10 5.78
N VAL A 90 -17.31 4.09 5.29
CA VAL A 90 -16.89 4.79 4.07
C VAL A 90 -15.99 3.87 3.24
N TYR A 91 -15.76 4.22 1.97
CA TYR A 91 -14.70 3.60 1.20
C TYR A 91 -13.33 3.90 1.82
N ALA A 92 -12.45 2.91 1.83
CA ALA A 92 -11.08 3.07 2.32
C ALA A 92 -10.36 4.21 1.59
N SER A 93 -9.49 4.92 2.31
CA SER A 93 -8.52 5.83 1.69
C SER A 93 -7.52 5.03 0.84
N CYS A 94 -6.78 5.71 -0.05
CA CYS A 94 -5.73 5.10 -0.88
C CYS A 94 -4.74 4.25 -0.05
N ILE A 95 -4.37 4.75 1.13
CA ILE A 95 -3.62 4.01 2.14
C ILE A 95 -4.42 4.05 3.43
N TYR A 96 -4.75 2.89 3.98
CA TYR A 96 -5.58 2.75 5.17
C TYR A 96 -4.92 1.84 6.21
N GLY A 97 -5.12 2.18 7.48
CA GLY A 97 -4.75 1.37 8.64
C GLY A 97 -5.49 1.85 9.87
N SER A 98 -5.94 0.92 10.72
CA SER A 98 -6.58 1.20 12.01
C SER A 98 -5.86 0.47 13.11
N ASP A 99 -5.69 1.12 14.26
CA ASP A 99 -5.11 0.55 15.48
C ASP A 99 -3.72 -0.09 15.26
N LEU A 100 -2.91 0.53 14.39
CA LEU A 100 -1.58 0.05 14.02
C LEU A 100 -0.48 0.73 14.86
N VAL A 101 0.62 0.01 15.05
CA VAL A 101 1.84 0.52 15.70
C VAL A 101 3.05 0.37 14.77
N ASN A 102 4.03 1.27 14.91
CA ASN A 102 5.30 1.25 14.19
C ASN A 102 5.12 1.19 12.66
N ILE A 103 4.43 2.20 12.12
CA ILE A 103 4.21 2.35 10.67
C ILE A 103 5.07 3.49 10.15
N SER A 104 5.66 3.29 8.98
CA SER A 104 6.30 4.38 8.23
C SER A 104 5.97 4.28 6.74
N ILE A 105 5.90 5.44 6.09
CA ILE A 105 5.86 5.57 4.63
C ILE A 105 7.06 6.43 4.27
N THR A 106 8.00 5.88 3.52
CA THR A 106 9.33 6.47 3.33
C THR A 106 9.76 6.41 1.87
N GLY A 107 10.91 7.01 1.59
CA GLY A 107 11.50 7.05 0.26
C GLY A 107 11.19 8.35 -0.48
N SER A 108 11.41 8.34 -1.79
CA SER A 108 11.32 9.54 -2.66
C SER A 108 10.53 9.27 -3.94
N GLY A 109 9.72 8.21 -3.95
CA GLY A 109 8.71 7.99 -4.97
C GLY A 109 7.45 8.83 -4.73
N THR A 110 6.46 8.64 -5.61
CA THR A 110 5.24 9.44 -5.68
C THR A 110 4.03 8.58 -5.33
N LEU A 111 3.14 9.12 -4.50
CA LEU A 111 1.77 8.65 -4.32
C LEU A 111 0.85 9.51 -5.19
N GLU A 112 0.16 8.91 -6.15
CA GLU A 112 -0.73 9.61 -7.07
C GLU A 112 -2.17 9.16 -6.80
N GLY A 113 -2.94 9.99 -6.09
CA GLY A 113 -4.33 9.71 -5.66
C GLY A 113 -5.38 10.11 -6.68
N ASN A 114 -5.07 9.89 -7.96
CA ASN A 114 -5.85 10.28 -9.13
C ASN A 114 -7.25 9.67 -9.22
#